data_AF-A0AAD5WFY2-F1
#
_entry.id   AF-A0AAD5WFY2-F1
#
_cell.length_a   1.000
_cell.length_b   1.000
_cell.length_c   1.000
_cell.angle_alpha   90.00
_cell.angle_beta   90.00
_cell.angle_gamma   90.00
#
_symmetry.space_group_name_H-M   'P 1'
#
loop_
_entity.id
_entity.type
_entity.pdbx_description
1 polymer ?
#
loop_
_entity_poly.entity_id
_entity_poly.type
_entity_poly.pdbx_seq_one_letter_code
_entity_poly.pdbx_strand_id
1 'polypeptide(L)'
;MGLTQEAFDIMGFEDDEVMDLYKACAAILHMGEMKFKQRPREEQAEPDGDEDAQNVAHCLGVNHEEILKALTKPRVRVGTEWVNKGQNLEQVHWAVAGLGKAIYARMFKWLINRCNKTLDAKQIERRYFIGVLDIAGFEIFDFNSFEQLWINFVNERLQQFFNHHMFVLEQEEYKREGIQWTFIDFGLDLQACIELIEKPLGLISMLDEECIVPKATDMTYVQKLNDQHLGKHPNFQKPKPPKGKQAEAHFAVVHYAGTVRYNATNFLEKNKDPLNDSAVAVLKTHSHGCKLMLDIWADYQTQEEAAEAAKSGGGGGKKKGKSSSFMTVSMIYRESLNNLMNMLYQTHPHFIRCIIPNEKKASGLIDSALVLNQLTCNGVLEDTDML
;
A
#
# COMPACT_ATOMS: atom_id res chain seq x y z
N MET A 1 -26.44 4.69 8.29
CA MET A 1 -26.31 3.27 7.92
C MET A 1 -27.23 2.85 6.77
N GLY A 2 -28.39 3.48 6.54
CA GLY A 2 -29.31 3.08 5.44
C GLY A 2 -28.75 3.15 4.01
N LEU A 3 -28.02 4.22 3.65
CA LEU A 3 -27.55 4.40 2.26
C LEU A 3 -26.60 3.30 1.78
N THR A 4 -25.70 2.82 2.64
CA THR A 4 -24.75 1.76 2.27
C THR A 4 -25.44 0.41 2.17
N GLN A 5 -26.42 0.13 3.03
CA GLN A 5 -27.24 -1.08 2.92
C GLN A 5 -28.05 -1.06 1.62
N GLU A 6 -28.72 0.06 1.33
CA GLU A 6 -29.46 0.23 0.07
C GLU A 6 -28.55 0.03 -1.15
N ALA A 7 -27.29 0.48 -1.10
CA ALA A 7 -26.32 0.23 -2.15
C ALA A 7 -25.97 -1.27 -2.31
N PHE A 8 -25.87 -2.03 -1.22
CA PHE A 8 -25.69 -3.49 -1.30
C PHE A 8 -26.90 -4.17 -1.96
N ASP A 9 -28.11 -3.76 -1.59
CA ASP A 9 -29.35 -4.29 -2.15
C ASP A 9 -29.43 -4.01 -3.65
N ILE A 10 -29.12 -2.77 -4.08
CA ILE A 10 -29.07 -2.36 -5.50
C ILE A 10 -28.02 -3.17 -6.27
N MET A 11 -26.86 -3.43 -5.67
CA MET A 11 -25.78 -4.20 -6.29
C MET A 11 -25.99 -5.72 -6.24
N GLY A 12 -27.11 -6.17 -5.68
CA GLY A 12 -27.54 -7.57 -5.64
C GLY A 12 -26.64 -8.44 -4.77
N PHE A 13 -26.17 -7.92 -3.64
CA PHE A 13 -25.51 -8.71 -2.61
C PHE A 13 -26.54 -9.54 -1.85
N GLU A 14 -26.19 -10.78 -1.50
CA GLU A 14 -27.03 -11.62 -0.64
C GLU A 14 -26.90 -11.17 0.83
N ASP A 15 -27.97 -11.34 1.63
CA ASP A 15 -27.96 -10.96 3.05
C ASP A 15 -26.80 -11.59 3.82
N ASP A 16 -26.48 -12.86 3.52
CA ASP A 16 -25.35 -13.57 4.12
C ASP A 16 -24.00 -12.95 3.71
N GLU A 17 -23.85 -12.51 2.45
CA GLU A 17 -22.63 -11.81 1.98
C GLU A 17 -22.44 -10.49 2.74
N VAL A 18 -23.52 -9.72 2.90
CA VAL A 18 -23.49 -8.43 3.64
C VAL A 18 -23.19 -8.66 5.12
N MET A 19 -23.82 -9.65 5.73
CA MET A 19 -23.58 -10.00 7.13
C MET A 19 -22.15 -10.48 7.37
N ASP A 20 -21.57 -11.25 6.45
CA ASP A 20 -20.17 -11.67 6.54
C ASP A 20 -19.19 -10.48 6.43
N LEU A 21 -19.48 -9.49 5.58
CA LEU A 21 -18.72 -8.23 5.53
C LEU A 21 -18.80 -7.47 6.86
N TYR A 22 -19.98 -7.39 7.47
CA TYR A 22 -20.16 -6.73 8.77
C TYR A 22 -19.44 -7.46 9.90
N LYS A 23 -19.51 -8.80 9.93
CA LYS A 23 -18.76 -9.62 10.88
C LYS A 23 -17.25 -9.42 10.71
N ALA A 24 -16.73 -9.37 9.48
CA ALA A 24 -15.31 -9.13 9.24
C ALA A 24 -14.87 -7.75 9.77
N CYS A 25 -15.66 -6.70 9.50
CA CYS A 25 -15.41 -5.36 10.06
C CYS A 25 -15.46 -5.35 11.60
N ALA A 26 -16.48 -5.97 12.19
CA ALA A 26 -16.62 -6.06 13.65
C ALA A 26 -15.44 -6.83 14.29
N ALA A 27 -15.01 -7.92 13.67
CA ALA A 27 -13.85 -8.68 14.11
C ALA A 27 -12.58 -7.82 14.11
N ILE A 28 -12.34 -7.01 13.08
CA ILE A 28 -11.17 -6.10 13.04
C ILE A 28 -11.22 -5.08 14.20
N LEU A 29 -12.40 -4.56 14.53
CA LEU A 29 -12.56 -3.66 15.67
C LEU A 29 -12.25 -4.37 17.00
N HIS A 30 -12.82 -5.56 17.24
CA HIS A 30 -12.52 -6.34 18.44
C HIS A 30 -11.05 -6.78 18.53
N MET A 31 -10.41 -7.11 17.40
CA MET A 31 -8.99 -7.39 17.35
C MET A 31 -8.16 -6.22 17.89
N GLY A 32 -8.55 -4.98 17.60
CA GLY A 32 -7.89 -3.77 18.12
C GLY A 32 -7.98 -3.61 19.63
N GLU A 33 -9.00 -4.19 20.27
CA GLU A 33 -9.24 -4.11 21.72
C GLU A 33 -8.64 -5.29 22.50
N MET A 34 -8.10 -6.32 21.81
CA MET A 34 -7.48 -7.47 22.47
C MET A 34 -6.31 -7.05 23.36
N LYS A 35 -6.37 -7.46 24.64
CA LYS A 35 -5.36 -7.12 25.65
C LYS A 35 -4.40 -8.27 25.87
N PHE A 36 -3.13 -7.91 26.01
CA PHE A 36 -2.04 -8.84 26.28
C PHE A 36 -1.15 -8.24 27.37
N LYS A 37 -0.51 -9.11 28.15
CA LYS A 37 0.46 -8.72 29.17
C LYS A 37 1.74 -9.53 29.03
N GLN A 38 2.85 -8.92 29.41
CA GLN A 38 4.13 -9.62 29.46
C GLN A 38 4.22 -10.42 30.76
N ARG A 39 4.69 -11.67 30.66
CA ARG A 39 4.90 -12.51 31.83
C ARG A 39 6.05 -11.95 32.68
N PRO A 40 5.93 -11.85 34.01
CA PRO A 40 6.96 -11.22 34.85
C PRO A 40 8.33 -11.91 34.84
N ARG A 41 8.41 -13.18 34.41
CA ARG A 41 9.64 -14.01 34.45
C ARG A 41 10.06 -14.56 33.07
N GLU A 42 9.29 -14.27 32.03
CA GLU A 42 9.52 -14.73 30.66
C GLU A 42 9.35 -13.52 29.73
N GLU A 43 10.16 -13.36 28.69
CA GLU A 43 9.92 -12.29 27.71
C GLU A 43 8.63 -12.50 26.87
N GLN A 44 7.88 -13.57 27.12
CA GLN A 44 6.68 -13.96 26.38
C GLN A 44 5.43 -13.20 26.85
N ALA A 45 4.55 -12.89 25.90
CA ALA A 45 3.23 -12.34 26.15
C ALA A 45 2.19 -13.44 26.37
N GLU A 46 1.16 -13.11 27.15
CA GLU A 46 -0.04 -13.92 27.34
C GLU A 46 -1.30 -13.03 27.24
N PRO A 47 -2.47 -13.61 26.91
CA PRO A 47 -3.72 -12.86 26.88
C PRO A 47 -4.06 -12.30 28.26
N ASP A 48 -4.57 -11.07 28.30
CA ASP A 48 -5.07 -10.42 29.52
C ASP A 48 -6.60 -10.28 29.44
N GLY A 49 -7.27 -11.43 29.51
CA GLY A 49 -8.69 -11.57 29.17
C GLY A 49 -8.87 -12.16 27.78
N ASP A 50 -10.08 -12.64 27.51
CA ASP A 50 -10.44 -13.34 26.28
C ASP A 50 -11.77 -12.86 25.67
N GLU A 51 -12.45 -11.88 26.27
CA GLU A 51 -13.75 -11.37 25.80
C GLU A 51 -13.70 -10.90 24.33
N ASP A 52 -12.76 -10.02 23.98
CA ASP A 52 -12.60 -9.58 22.60
C ASP A 52 -12.15 -10.71 21.67
N ALA A 53 -11.35 -11.66 22.16
CA ALA A 53 -10.95 -12.83 21.40
C ALA A 53 -12.15 -13.75 21.09
N GLN A 54 -13.09 -13.89 22.04
CA GLN A 54 -14.35 -14.62 21.86
C GLN A 54 -15.26 -13.90 20.85
N ASN A 55 -15.32 -12.56 20.89
CA ASN A 55 -16.09 -11.78 19.91
C ASN A 55 -15.50 -11.91 18.49
N VAL A 56 -14.17 -11.87 18.35
CA VAL A 56 -13.47 -12.14 17.08
C VAL A 56 -13.78 -13.55 16.59
N ALA A 57 -13.65 -14.54 17.46
CA ALA A 57 -13.94 -15.93 17.18
C ALA A 57 -15.40 -16.14 16.71
N HIS A 58 -16.36 -15.50 17.38
CA HIS A 58 -17.77 -15.53 16.99
C HIS A 58 -18.00 -14.92 15.60
N CYS A 59 -17.39 -13.77 15.31
CA CYS A 59 -17.55 -13.09 14.03
C CYS A 59 -16.90 -13.86 12.86
N LEU A 60 -15.71 -14.41 13.07
CA LEU A 60 -14.95 -15.10 12.02
C LEU A 60 -15.26 -16.60 11.95
N GLY A 61 -16.01 -17.11 12.92
CA GLY A 61 -16.39 -18.52 13.02
C GLY A 61 -15.29 -19.45 13.54
N VAL A 62 -14.20 -18.92 14.11
CA VAL A 62 -13.01 -19.70 14.55
C VAL A 62 -13.02 -19.99 16.05
N ASN A 63 -12.08 -20.82 16.52
CA ASN A 63 -11.88 -21.06 17.96
C ASN A 63 -11.01 -19.95 18.60
N HIS A 64 -11.49 -19.34 19.69
CA HIS A 64 -10.79 -18.25 20.37
C HIS A 64 -9.47 -18.68 21.03
N GLU A 65 -9.38 -19.90 21.57
CA GLU A 65 -8.14 -20.43 22.15
C GLU A 65 -7.07 -20.66 21.08
N GLU A 66 -7.49 -21.15 19.90
CA GLU A 66 -6.58 -21.40 18.79
C GLU A 66 -6.02 -20.10 18.20
N ILE A 67 -6.85 -19.07 18.01
CA ILE A 67 -6.37 -17.78 17.50
C ILE A 67 -5.45 -17.09 18.51
N LEU A 68 -5.78 -17.14 19.82
CA LEU A 68 -4.90 -16.60 20.87
C LEU A 68 -3.55 -17.33 20.92
N LYS A 69 -3.58 -18.66 20.79
CA LYS A 69 -2.35 -19.47 20.71
C LYS A 69 -1.54 -19.15 19.46
N ALA A 70 -2.20 -18.98 18.31
CA ALA A 70 -1.52 -18.65 17.06
C ALA A 70 -0.85 -17.25 17.11
N LEU A 71 -1.48 -16.29 17.78
CA LEU A 71 -0.94 -14.94 17.95
C LEU A 71 0.23 -14.90 18.96
N THR A 72 0.12 -15.60 20.08
CA THR A 72 1.13 -15.57 21.16
C THR A 72 2.27 -16.56 20.97
N LYS A 73 2.00 -17.71 20.34
CA LYS A 73 2.93 -18.82 20.12
C LYS A 73 2.81 -19.37 18.69
N PRO A 74 3.03 -18.55 17.65
CA PRO A 74 3.01 -19.01 16.27
C PRO A 74 4.01 -20.13 16.04
N ARG A 75 3.64 -21.03 15.14
CA ARG A 75 4.48 -22.11 14.66
C ARG A 75 5.34 -21.58 13.52
N VAL A 76 6.66 -21.59 13.72
CA VAL A 76 7.64 -21.05 12.78
C VAL A 76 8.63 -22.13 12.36
N ARG A 77 9.14 -22.01 11.14
CA ARG A 77 10.13 -22.94 10.61
C ARG A 77 11.52 -22.54 11.05
N VAL A 78 12.22 -23.43 11.77
CA VAL A 78 13.63 -23.27 12.15
C VAL A 78 14.41 -24.38 11.45
N GLY A 79 15.11 -24.02 10.37
CA GLY A 79 15.75 -24.99 9.50
C GLY A 79 14.74 -25.91 8.80
N THR A 80 14.73 -27.20 9.17
CA THR A 80 13.80 -28.20 8.64
C THR A 80 12.62 -28.52 9.55
N GLU A 81 12.65 -28.05 10.79
CA GLU A 81 11.65 -28.37 11.81
C GLU A 81 10.70 -27.20 12.06
N TRP A 82 9.49 -27.52 12.52
CA TRP A 82 8.47 -26.55 12.88
C TRP A 82 8.34 -26.50 14.40
N VAL A 83 8.56 -25.33 14.98
CA VAL A 83 8.54 -25.13 16.43
C VAL A 83 7.61 -23.99 16.82
N ASN A 84 6.98 -24.09 17.99
CA ASN A 84 6.19 -22.99 18.54
C ASN A 84 7.15 -21.97 19.16
N LYS A 85 7.08 -20.72 18.69
CA LYS A 85 7.92 -19.63 19.17
C LYS A 85 7.08 -18.63 19.94
N GLY A 86 7.33 -18.49 21.24
CA GLY A 86 6.72 -17.43 22.04
C GLY A 86 7.10 -16.04 21.54
N GLN A 87 6.12 -15.14 21.50
CA GLN A 87 6.28 -13.75 21.10
C GLN A 87 6.31 -12.84 22.33
N ASN A 88 7.01 -11.71 22.25
CA ASN A 88 6.90 -10.64 23.24
C ASN A 88 5.64 -9.78 23.00
N LEU A 89 5.35 -8.86 23.92
CA LEU A 89 4.13 -8.05 23.87
C LEU A 89 4.01 -7.25 22.56
N GLU A 90 5.10 -6.63 22.15
CA GLU A 90 5.16 -5.82 20.94
C GLU A 90 4.85 -6.67 19.70
N GLN A 91 5.51 -7.81 19.56
CA GLN A 91 5.32 -8.76 18.46
C GLN A 91 3.88 -9.27 18.34
N VAL A 92 3.20 -9.48 19.48
CA VAL A 92 1.78 -9.88 19.46
C VAL A 92 0.91 -8.74 18.95
N HIS A 93 1.13 -7.49 19.39
CA HIS A 93 0.40 -6.33 18.87
C HIS A 93 0.63 -6.13 17.36
N TRP A 94 1.87 -6.29 16.90
CA TRP A 94 2.20 -6.28 15.46
C TRP A 94 1.46 -7.38 14.70
N ALA A 95 1.41 -8.61 15.23
CA ALA A 95 0.70 -9.72 14.60
C ALA A 95 -0.81 -9.48 14.52
N VAL A 96 -1.43 -8.92 15.57
CA VAL A 96 -2.86 -8.55 15.59
C VAL A 96 -3.15 -7.46 14.56
N ALA A 97 -2.36 -6.38 14.56
CA ALA A 97 -2.52 -5.28 13.60
C ALA A 97 -2.29 -5.75 12.15
N GLY A 98 -1.27 -6.59 11.93
CA GLY A 98 -0.98 -7.21 10.64
C GLY A 98 -2.15 -8.05 10.13
N LEU A 99 -2.72 -8.90 10.99
CA LEU A 99 -3.86 -9.72 10.63
C LEU A 99 -5.11 -8.89 10.34
N GLY A 100 -5.41 -7.87 11.15
CA GLY A 100 -6.53 -6.96 10.92
C GLY A 100 -6.42 -6.20 9.59
N LYS A 101 -5.23 -5.65 9.28
CA LYS A 101 -4.93 -5.03 7.97
C LYS A 101 -5.15 -6.01 6.82
N ALA A 102 -4.66 -7.24 6.96
CA ALA A 102 -4.77 -8.26 5.92
C ALA A 102 -6.22 -8.69 5.66
N ILE A 103 -7.02 -8.88 6.72
CA ILE A 103 -8.47 -9.16 6.60
C ILE A 103 -9.14 -8.01 5.86
N TYR A 104 -8.91 -6.76 6.25
CA TYR A 104 -9.52 -5.59 5.61
C TYR A 104 -9.14 -5.50 4.12
N ALA A 105 -7.85 -5.58 3.81
CA ALA A 105 -7.36 -5.47 2.43
C ALA A 105 -7.93 -6.58 1.53
N ARG A 106 -7.96 -7.83 2.02
CA ARG A 106 -8.48 -8.98 1.26
C ARG A 106 -10.01 -8.93 1.14
N MET A 107 -10.72 -8.54 2.18
CA MET A 107 -12.16 -8.27 2.14
C MET A 107 -12.50 -7.18 1.11
N PHE A 108 -11.76 -6.07 1.11
CA PHE A 108 -11.98 -4.97 0.17
C PHE A 108 -11.72 -5.40 -1.28
N LYS A 109 -10.68 -6.19 -1.53
CA LYS A 109 -10.42 -6.80 -2.85
C LYS A 109 -11.56 -7.74 -3.27
N TRP A 110 -12.08 -8.56 -2.36
CA TRP A 110 -13.24 -9.41 -2.64
C TRP A 110 -14.48 -8.59 -2.98
N LEU A 111 -14.73 -7.50 -2.24
CA LEU A 111 -15.84 -6.58 -2.50
C LEU A 111 -15.75 -5.96 -3.90
N ILE A 112 -14.57 -5.47 -4.30
CA ILE A 112 -14.34 -4.95 -5.66
C ILE A 112 -14.64 -6.02 -6.72
N ASN A 113 -14.15 -7.24 -6.53
CA ASN A 113 -14.38 -8.34 -7.46
C ASN A 113 -15.88 -8.70 -7.54
N ARG A 114 -16.60 -8.67 -6.41
CA ARG A 114 -18.04 -8.93 -6.35
C ARG A 114 -18.84 -7.85 -7.06
N CYS A 115 -18.51 -6.57 -6.86
CA CYS A 115 -19.09 -5.45 -7.60
C CYS A 115 -18.82 -5.56 -9.11
N ASN A 116 -17.59 -5.88 -9.51
CA ASN A 116 -17.21 -6.02 -10.91
C ASN A 116 -17.99 -7.15 -11.61
N LYS A 117 -18.24 -8.28 -10.92
CA LYS A 117 -19.08 -9.36 -11.45
C LYS A 117 -20.51 -8.88 -11.74
N THR A 118 -21.12 -8.11 -10.83
CA THR A 118 -22.45 -7.53 -11.06
C THR A 118 -22.44 -6.57 -12.26
N LEU A 119 -21.42 -5.72 -12.37
CA LEU A 119 -21.32 -4.71 -13.43
C LEU A 119 -20.92 -5.27 -14.81
N ASP A 120 -20.32 -6.47 -14.87
CA ASP A 120 -19.87 -7.12 -16.11
C ASP A 120 -20.90 -8.10 -16.72
N ALA A 121 -22.11 -8.14 -16.18
CA ALA A 121 -23.12 -9.16 -16.46
C ALA A 121 -23.61 -9.28 -17.93
N LYS A 122 -23.09 -8.50 -18.89
CA LYS A 122 -23.62 -8.48 -20.27
C LYS A 122 -22.82 -9.29 -21.30
N GLN A 123 -21.64 -9.83 -21.01
CA GLN A 123 -20.80 -10.55 -22.00
C GLN A 123 -20.68 -9.83 -23.37
N ILE A 124 -20.82 -8.51 -23.39
CA ILE A 124 -20.68 -7.71 -24.62
C ILE A 124 -19.19 -7.44 -24.81
N GLU A 125 -18.69 -7.68 -26.00
CA GLU A 125 -17.34 -7.27 -26.40
C GLU A 125 -17.21 -5.74 -26.26
N ARG A 126 -16.40 -5.29 -25.30
CA ARG A 126 -16.16 -3.86 -25.06
C ARG A 126 -15.03 -3.40 -25.97
N ARG A 127 -15.36 -2.58 -26.98
CA ARG A 127 -14.36 -2.00 -27.90
C ARG A 127 -13.74 -0.70 -27.40
N TYR A 128 -14.46 0.02 -26.55
CA TYR A 128 -14.05 1.34 -26.04
C TYR A 128 -14.36 1.43 -24.54
N PHE A 129 -13.57 2.22 -23.83
CA PHE A 129 -13.80 2.55 -22.42
C PHE A 129 -13.33 3.98 -22.13
N ILE A 130 -13.88 4.56 -21.07
CA ILE A 130 -13.34 5.76 -20.44
C ILE A 130 -12.85 5.32 -19.06
N GLY A 131 -11.55 5.46 -18.82
CA GLY A 131 -10.95 5.21 -17.52
C GLY A 131 -10.96 6.48 -16.69
N VAL A 132 -11.48 6.42 -15.47
CA VAL A 132 -11.39 7.51 -14.50
C VAL A 132 -10.35 7.11 -13.46
N LEU A 133 -9.25 7.85 -13.39
CA LEU A 133 -8.23 7.67 -12.37
C LEU A 133 -8.50 8.65 -11.22
N ASP A 134 -8.87 8.11 -10.06
CA ASP A 134 -9.03 8.85 -8.82
C ASP A 134 -7.99 8.36 -7.82
N ILE A 135 -6.99 9.20 -7.56
CA ILE A 135 -5.90 8.93 -6.62
C ILE A 135 -5.64 10.17 -5.78
N ALA A 136 -5.21 9.97 -4.54
CA ALA A 136 -4.76 11.06 -3.69
C ALA A 136 -3.65 11.87 -4.39
N GLY A 137 -3.75 13.20 -4.27
CA GLY A 137 -2.72 14.10 -4.76
C GLY A 137 -1.42 14.00 -3.96
N PHE A 138 -0.44 14.82 -4.33
CA PHE A 138 0.85 14.89 -3.64
C PHE A 138 0.68 15.30 -2.17
N GLU A 139 1.29 14.56 -1.24
CA GLU A 139 1.16 14.77 0.21
C GLU A 139 2.47 15.29 0.83
N ILE A 140 2.40 16.46 1.46
CA ILE A 140 3.49 17.03 2.27
C ILE A 140 2.96 17.33 3.67
N PHE A 141 3.17 16.40 4.59
CA PHE A 141 2.73 16.53 5.98
C PHE A 141 3.89 16.84 6.93
N ASP A 142 3.53 17.16 8.18
CA ASP A 142 4.49 17.28 9.29
C ASP A 142 5.22 15.95 9.56
N PHE A 143 4.59 14.81 9.28
CA PHE A 143 5.15 13.47 9.37
C PHE A 143 4.85 12.69 8.08
N ASN A 144 5.88 12.34 7.33
CA ASN A 144 5.77 11.53 6.11
C ASN A 144 6.49 10.20 6.32
N SER A 145 5.81 9.08 6.12
CA SER A 145 6.38 7.74 6.29
C SER A 145 6.36 6.97 4.96
N PHE A 146 6.43 5.64 5.03
CA PHE A 146 6.50 4.74 3.89
C PHE A 146 5.31 4.92 2.94
N GLU A 147 4.12 5.12 3.47
CA GLU A 147 2.89 5.32 2.72
C GLU A 147 2.96 6.60 1.88
N GLN A 148 3.38 7.72 2.48
CA GLN A 148 3.57 8.99 1.76
C GLN A 148 4.63 8.88 0.67
N LEU A 149 5.72 8.12 0.88
CA LEU A 149 6.73 7.93 -0.16
C LEU A 149 6.12 7.27 -1.40
N TRP A 150 5.24 6.29 -1.23
CA TRP A 150 4.53 5.66 -2.34
C TRP A 150 3.53 6.60 -3.00
N ILE A 151 2.70 7.31 -2.23
CA ILE A 151 1.72 8.27 -2.76
C ILE A 151 2.44 9.34 -3.61
N ASN A 152 3.52 9.92 -3.07
CA ASN A 152 4.30 10.94 -3.75
C ASN A 152 5.03 10.37 -4.97
N PHE A 153 5.53 9.13 -4.90
CA PHE A 153 6.14 8.47 -6.06
C PHE A 153 5.14 8.21 -7.20
N VAL A 154 3.90 7.79 -6.88
CA VAL A 154 2.86 7.67 -7.91
C VAL A 154 2.56 9.03 -8.55
N ASN A 155 2.41 10.07 -7.74
CA ASN A 155 2.18 11.43 -8.24
C ASN A 155 3.35 11.93 -9.12
N GLU A 156 4.61 11.65 -8.74
CA GLU A 156 5.78 11.97 -9.58
C GLU A 156 5.68 11.33 -10.98
N ARG A 157 5.28 10.05 -11.06
CA ARG A 157 5.10 9.36 -12.35
C ARG A 157 3.91 9.89 -13.15
N LEU A 158 2.80 10.19 -12.48
CA LEU A 158 1.62 10.76 -13.12
C LEU A 158 1.90 12.18 -13.65
N GLN A 159 2.67 12.98 -12.91
CA GLN A 159 3.11 14.29 -13.37
C GLN A 159 4.06 14.17 -14.56
N GLN A 160 5.00 13.22 -14.56
CA GLN A 160 5.87 12.98 -15.71
C GLN A 160 5.07 12.54 -16.95
N PHE A 161 4.01 11.75 -16.77
CA PHE A 161 3.07 11.39 -17.84
C PHE A 161 2.28 12.59 -18.34
N PHE A 162 1.78 13.43 -17.44
CA PHE A 162 1.09 14.67 -17.78
C PHE A 162 1.99 15.59 -18.61
N ASN A 163 3.19 15.88 -18.11
CA ASN A 163 4.17 16.73 -18.79
C ASN A 163 4.43 16.20 -20.20
N HIS A 164 4.75 14.90 -20.32
CA HIS A 164 5.00 14.30 -21.64
C HIS A 164 3.80 14.43 -22.59
N HIS A 165 2.58 14.17 -22.12
CA HIS A 165 1.40 14.17 -22.98
C HIS A 165 0.94 15.57 -23.39
N MET A 166 0.96 16.54 -22.46
CA MET A 166 0.65 17.93 -22.76
C MET A 166 1.58 18.46 -23.85
N PHE A 167 2.89 18.24 -23.71
CA PHE A 167 3.88 18.74 -24.67
C PHE A 167 3.82 18.05 -26.03
N VAL A 168 3.70 16.72 -26.07
CA VAL A 168 3.66 15.99 -27.34
C VAL A 168 2.44 16.41 -28.15
N LEU A 169 1.26 16.50 -27.52
CA LEU A 169 0.04 16.91 -28.21
C LEU A 169 0.12 18.36 -28.71
N GLU A 170 0.58 19.30 -27.89
CA GLU A 170 0.73 20.70 -28.31
C GLU A 170 1.70 20.85 -29.48
N GLN A 171 2.82 20.13 -29.45
CA GLN A 171 3.80 20.18 -30.54
C GLN A 171 3.30 19.53 -31.82
N GLU A 172 2.58 18.40 -31.72
CA GLU A 172 1.92 17.79 -32.89
C GLU A 172 0.87 18.73 -33.50
N GLU A 173 0.14 19.48 -32.68
CA GLU A 173 -0.82 20.49 -33.11
C GLU A 173 -0.13 21.67 -33.82
N TYR A 174 0.90 22.27 -33.21
CA TYR A 174 1.67 23.36 -33.83
C TYR A 174 2.25 22.94 -35.18
N LYS A 175 2.76 21.70 -35.28
CA LYS A 175 3.26 21.14 -36.53
C LYS A 175 2.16 20.94 -37.56
N ARG A 176 0.97 20.50 -37.14
CA ARG A 176 -0.20 20.32 -38.01
C ARG A 176 -0.70 21.65 -38.57
N GLU A 177 -0.72 22.69 -37.74
CA GLU A 177 -1.14 24.05 -38.14
C GLU A 177 -0.05 24.82 -38.90
N GLY A 178 1.16 24.29 -38.99
CA GLY A 178 2.29 24.94 -39.68
C GLY A 178 2.81 26.17 -38.95
N ILE A 179 2.58 26.24 -37.64
CA ILE A 179 3.07 27.32 -36.77
C ILE A 179 4.57 27.13 -36.56
N GLN A 180 5.37 28.18 -36.78
CA GLN A 180 6.80 28.16 -36.44
C GLN A 180 6.95 28.14 -34.92
N TRP A 181 7.14 26.94 -34.38
CA TRP A 181 7.43 26.71 -32.97
C TRP A 181 8.87 26.21 -32.81
N THR A 182 9.61 26.81 -31.88
CA THR A 182 10.95 26.30 -31.53
C THR A 182 10.76 25.11 -30.61
N PHE A 183 11.32 23.95 -30.96
CA PHE A 183 11.24 22.76 -30.12
C PHE A 183 11.90 23.06 -28.76
N ILE A 184 11.10 23.07 -27.70
CA ILE A 184 11.60 23.12 -26.33
C ILE A 184 11.44 21.73 -25.75
N ASP A 185 12.58 21.07 -25.52
CA ASP A 185 12.62 19.75 -24.91
C ASP A 185 12.48 19.89 -23.39
N PHE A 186 11.24 19.88 -22.91
CA PHE A 186 10.92 19.72 -21.48
C PHE A 186 10.88 18.23 -21.07
N GLY A 187 11.29 17.33 -21.98
CA GLY A 187 11.22 15.91 -21.82
C GLY A 187 12.21 15.41 -20.77
N LEU A 188 11.67 14.96 -19.63
CA LEU A 188 12.33 14.20 -18.55
C LEU A 188 12.80 14.99 -17.32
N ASP A 189 12.27 16.18 -17.03
CA ASP A 189 12.64 16.92 -15.80
C ASP A 189 12.42 16.12 -14.50
N LEU A 190 11.41 15.24 -14.47
CA LEU A 190 11.10 14.43 -13.28
C LEU A 190 11.77 13.05 -13.31
N GLN A 191 12.38 12.68 -14.44
CA GLN A 191 12.97 11.36 -14.62
C GLN A 191 14.08 11.10 -13.60
N ALA A 192 14.90 12.10 -13.26
CA ALA A 192 15.94 11.95 -12.25
C ALA A 192 15.36 11.57 -10.87
N CYS A 193 14.23 12.17 -10.47
CA CYS A 193 13.54 11.83 -9.22
C CYS A 193 12.92 10.43 -9.27
N ILE A 194 12.23 10.11 -10.37
CA ILE A 194 11.63 8.78 -10.60
C ILE A 194 12.71 7.70 -10.53
N GLU A 195 13.85 7.92 -11.19
CA GLU A 195 14.96 6.97 -11.23
C GLU A 195 15.62 6.78 -9.87
N LEU A 196 15.80 7.85 -9.09
CA LEU A 196 16.26 7.77 -7.70
C LEU A 196 15.40 6.81 -6.87
N ILE A 197 14.08 6.78 -7.12
CA ILE A 197 13.13 5.98 -6.34
C ILE A 197 13.08 4.53 -6.85
N GLU A 198 12.94 4.30 -8.16
CA GLU A 198 12.58 2.99 -8.72
C GLU A 198 13.72 2.16 -9.33
N LYS A 199 14.81 2.79 -9.79
CA LYS A 199 15.88 2.08 -10.51
C LYS A 199 16.68 1.19 -9.54
N PRO A 200 17.45 0.23 -10.06
CA PRO A 200 18.43 -0.49 -9.26
C PRO A 200 19.35 0.49 -8.52
N LEU A 201 19.67 0.19 -7.27
CA LEU A 201 20.38 1.10 -6.35
C LEU A 201 19.62 2.40 -6.03
N GLY A 202 18.33 2.47 -6.33
CA GLY A 202 17.41 3.51 -5.87
C GLY A 202 16.71 3.13 -4.56
N LEU A 203 15.92 4.06 -4.01
CA LEU A 203 15.36 3.99 -2.66
C LEU A 203 14.60 2.69 -2.38
N ILE A 204 13.74 2.26 -3.31
CA ILE A 204 12.92 1.06 -3.14
C ILE A 204 13.76 -0.20 -3.23
N SER A 205 14.67 -0.29 -4.22
CA SER A 205 15.51 -1.47 -4.39
C SER A 205 16.43 -1.72 -3.19
N MET A 206 16.99 -0.64 -2.63
CA MET A 206 17.84 -0.72 -1.44
C MET A 206 17.03 -1.11 -0.20
N LEU A 207 15.76 -0.70 -0.12
CA LEU A 207 14.86 -1.11 0.96
C LEU A 207 14.56 -2.60 0.89
N ASP A 208 14.29 -3.12 -0.31
CA ASP A 208 14.03 -4.56 -0.53
C ASP A 208 15.23 -5.42 -0.16
N GLU A 209 16.44 -4.96 -0.51
CA GLU A 209 17.68 -5.63 -0.10
C GLU A 209 17.85 -5.65 1.43
N GLU A 210 17.67 -4.52 2.10
CA GLU A 210 17.79 -4.43 3.57
C GLU A 210 16.72 -5.26 4.29
N CYS A 211 15.58 -5.54 3.65
CA CYS A 211 14.58 -6.44 4.22
C CYS A 211 15.10 -7.88 4.36
N ILE A 212 16.06 -8.30 3.53
CA ILE A 212 16.63 -9.66 3.51
C ILE A 212 17.87 -9.77 4.42
N VAL A 213 18.56 -8.65 4.67
CA VAL A 213 19.81 -8.64 5.46
C VAL A 213 19.52 -8.97 6.93
N PRO A 214 20.15 -10.01 7.51
CA PRO A 214 20.00 -10.33 8.92
C PRO A 214 20.48 -9.16 9.79
N LYS A 215 19.67 -8.77 10.79
CA LYS A 215 19.95 -7.66 11.72
C LYS A 215 20.02 -6.25 11.09
N ALA A 216 19.58 -6.09 9.84
CA ALA A 216 19.35 -4.75 9.29
C ALA A 216 18.28 -4.00 10.11
N THR A 217 18.45 -2.68 10.21
CA THR A 217 17.51 -1.78 10.88
C THR A 217 17.17 -0.63 9.94
N ASP A 218 16.13 0.14 10.26
CA ASP A 218 15.79 1.31 9.43
C ASP A 218 16.96 2.30 9.33
N MET A 219 17.82 2.35 10.36
CA MET A 219 19.00 3.22 10.35
C MET A 219 20.12 2.67 9.47
N THR A 220 20.29 1.34 9.34
CA THR A 220 21.25 0.79 8.36
C THR A 220 20.80 1.09 6.94
N TYR A 221 19.50 1.03 6.67
CA TYR A 221 18.91 1.45 5.40
C TYR A 221 19.19 2.93 5.12
N VAL A 222 18.89 3.83 6.06
CA VAL A 222 19.15 5.28 5.92
C VAL A 222 20.63 5.56 5.68
N GLN A 223 21.54 4.89 6.41
CA GLN A 223 22.97 5.05 6.22
C GLN A 223 23.38 4.64 4.80
N LYS A 224 22.88 3.51 4.31
CA LYS A 224 23.14 3.02 2.95
C LYS A 224 22.65 4.04 1.90
N LEU A 225 21.47 4.64 2.09
CA LEU A 225 20.96 5.70 1.20
C LEU A 225 21.89 6.93 1.19
N ASN A 226 22.33 7.37 2.37
CA ASN A 226 23.24 8.51 2.48
C ASN A 226 24.56 8.24 1.77
N ASP A 227 25.16 7.06 1.98
CA ASP A 227 26.42 6.69 1.34
C ASP A 227 26.30 6.62 -0.18
N GLN A 228 25.14 6.17 -0.68
CA GLN A 228 24.89 6.01 -2.11
C GLN A 228 24.53 7.32 -2.81
N HIS A 229 23.74 8.20 -2.20
CA HIS A 229 23.12 9.33 -2.90
C HIS A 229 23.47 10.72 -2.34
N LEU A 230 23.86 10.85 -1.07
CA LEU A 230 24.07 12.16 -0.46
C LEU A 230 25.25 12.89 -1.11
N GLY A 231 24.99 14.10 -1.62
CA GLY A 231 25.97 14.91 -2.35
C GLY A 231 26.31 14.38 -3.75
N LYS A 232 25.66 13.29 -4.20
CA LYS A 232 25.86 12.66 -5.51
C LYS A 232 24.64 12.79 -6.42
N HIS A 233 23.43 12.69 -5.85
CA HIS A 233 22.17 12.78 -6.59
C HIS A 233 21.44 14.10 -6.27
N PRO A 234 21.00 14.89 -7.28
CA PRO A 234 20.40 16.21 -7.06
C PRO A 234 19.10 16.16 -6.24
N ASN A 235 18.29 15.12 -6.44
CA ASN A 235 17.01 14.94 -5.73
C ASN A 235 17.15 14.31 -4.34
N PHE A 236 18.35 13.96 -3.86
CA PHE A 236 18.53 13.36 -2.54
C PHE A 236 19.27 14.31 -1.59
N GLN A 237 18.67 14.63 -0.45
CA GLN A 237 19.21 15.59 0.50
C GLN A 237 19.15 15.09 1.94
N LYS A 238 20.03 15.65 2.78
CA LYS A 238 19.91 15.54 4.23
C LYS A 238 18.68 16.35 4.68
N PRO A 239 17.83 15.82 5.58
CA PRO A 239 16.66 16.55 6.03
C PRO A 239 17.12 17.79 6.80
N LYS A 240 16.54 18.95 6.48
CA LYS A 240 16.73 20.17 7.26
C LYS A 240 16.20 19.95 8.69
N PRO A 241 16.74 20.65 9.71
CA PRO A 241 16.21 20.59 11.07
C PRO A 241 14.70 20.86 11.08
N PRO A 242 13.92 20.13 11.89
CA PRO A 242 12.48 20.31 11.96
C PRO A 242 12.14 21.73 12.37
N LYS A 243 11.12 22.31 11.71
CA LYS A 243 10.56 23.62 12.06
C LYS A 243 9.10 23.46 12.49
N GLY A 244 8.70 24.17 13.53
CA GLY A 244 7.31 24.17 13.99
C GLY A 244 6.84 22.78 14.44
N LYS A 245 5.80 22.26 13.80
CA LYS A 245 5.17 20.97 14.12
C LYS A 245 5.80 19.77 13.40
N GLN A 246 6.80 20.01 12.54
CA GLN A 246 7.39 18.94 11.75
C GLN A 246 8.10 17.90 12.62
N ALA A 247 7.86 16.63 12.33
CA ALA A 247 8.49 15.51 13.01
C ALA A 247 9.98 15.36 12.63
N GLU A 248 10.64 14.44 13.34
CA GLU A 248 11.96 13.95 12.96
C GLU A 248 11.90 13.24 11.60
N ALA A 249 12.95 13.41 10.81
CA ALA A 249 13.09 12.79 9.51
C ALA A 249 14.54 12.33 9.31
N HIS A 250 14.71 11.27 8.53
CA HIS A 250 15.98 10.58 8.35
C HIS A 250 16.63 10.92 6.99
N PHE A 251 15.82 11.14 5.95
CA PHE A 251 16.25 11.59 4.63
C PHE A 251 15.23 12.57 4.03
N ALA A 252 15.61 13.28 2.97
CA ALA A 252 14.70 14.13 2.21
C ALA A 252 14.85 13.92 0.71
N VAL A 253 13.74 13.99 -0.02
CA VAL A 253 13.69 13.88 -1.48
C VAL A 253 13.16 15.19 -2.05
N VAL A 254 13.81 15.70 -3.09
CA VAL A 254 13.33 16.86 -3.85
C VAL A 254 12.44 16.35 -4.97
N HIS A 255 11.14 16.50 -4.79
CA HIS A 255 10.11 16.21 -5.78
C HIS A 255 9.76 17.47 -6.56
N TYR A 256 9.00 17.34 -7.65
CA TYR A 256 8.50 18.49 -8.42
C TYR A 256 7.69 19.46 -7.56
N ALA A 257 6.85 18.94 -6.66
CA ALA A 257 6.02 19.73 -5.75
C ALA A 257 6.80 20.35 -4.58
N GLY A 258 8.06 19.96 -4.37
CA GLY A 258 8.92 20.48 -3.31
C GLY A 258 9.71 19.41 -2.56
N THR A 259 10.48 19.85 -1.55
CA THR A 259 11.30 18.93 -0.73
C THR A 259 10.47 18.29 0.37
N VAL A 260 10.38 16.96 0.36
CA VAL A 260 9.65 16.18 1.37
C VAL A 260 10.62 15.52 2.33
N ARG A 261 10.32 15.60 3.63
CA ARG A 261 11.10 15.01 4.72
C ARG A 261 10.48 13.68 5.14
N TYR A 262 11.20 12.58 5.00
CA TYR A 262 10.71 11.24 5.29
C TYR A 262 11.30 10.66 6.57
N ASN A 263 10.42 10.10 7.40
CA ASN A 263 10.80 9.34 8.57
C ASN A 263 10.84 7.84 8.23
N ALA A 264 12.05 7.31 8.11
CA ALA A 264 12.31 5.90 7.84
C ALA A 264 11.92 4.90 8.96
N THR A 265 11.46 5.32 10.13
CA THR A 265 11.08 4.39 11.21
C THR A 265 10.01 3.41 10.74
N ASN A 266 10.25 2.12 11.00
CA ASN A 266 9.47 0.97 10.61
C ASN A 266 9.35 0.76 9.08
N PHE A 267 10.21 1.36 8.25
CA PHE A 267 10.19 1.13 6.80
C PHE A 267 10.43 -0.33 6.45
N LEU A 268 11.42 -0.98 7.09
CA LEU A 268 11.72 -2.38 6.81
C LEU A 268 10.54 -3.29 7.18
N GLU A 269 9.90 -3.02 8.31
CA GLU A 269 8.74 -3.79 8.77
C GLU A 269 7.52 -3.57 7.88
N LYS A 270 7.20 -2.31 7.56
CA LYS A 270 6.11 -1.97 6.65
C LYS A 270 6.29 -2.56 5.25
N ASN A 271 7.54 -2.67 4.78
CA ASN A 271 7.83 -3.24 3.48
C ASN A 271 7.83 -4.78 3.48
N LYS A 272 8.19 -5.41 4.61
CA LYS A 272 8.06 -6.88 4.79
C LYS A 272 6.61 -7.31 4.94
N ASP A 273 5.80 -6.48 5.60
CA ASP A 273 4.41 -6.75 6.00
C ASP A 273 4.21 -8.21 6.47
N PRO A 274 4.97 -8.66 7.49
CA PRO A 274 5.01 -10.07 7.87
C PRO A 274 3.65 -10.50 8.44
N LEU A 275 3.00 -11.43 7.76
CA LEU A 275 1.74 -12.01 8.21
C LEU A 275 1.97 -13.25 9.09
N ASN A 276 1.17 -13.39 10.15
CA ASN A 276 1.24 -14.56 11.02
C ASN A 276 0.55 -15.76 10.36
N ASP A 277 1.33 -16.63 9.71
CA ASP A 277 0.86 -17.83 9.02
C ASP A 277 0.06 -18.78 9.92
N SER A 278 0.39 -18.88 11.21
CA SER A 278 -0.37 -19.72 12.13
C SER A 278 -1.78 -19.17 12.36
N ALA A 279 -1.90 -17.84 12.47
CA ALA A 279 -3.21 -17.19 12.64
C ALA A 279 -4.03 -17.31 11.35
N VAL A 280 -3.40 -17.14 10.18
CA VAL A 280 -4.06 -17.37 8.88
C VAL A 280 -4.51 -18.82 8.73
N ALA A 281 -3.70 -19.79 9.17
CA ALA A 281 -4.08 -21.20 9.11
C ALA A 281 -5.36 -21.48 9.92
N VAL A 282 -5.51 -20.86 11.11
CA VAL A 282 -6.74 -20.95 11.92
C VAL A 282 -7.93 -20.37 11.14
N LEU A 283 -7.78 -19.20 10.52
CA LEU A 283 -8.83 -18.59 9.67
C LEU A 283 -9.19 -19.48 8.47
N LYS A 284 -8.24 -20.18 7.87
CA LYS A 284 -8.50 -21.06 6.71
C LYS A 284 -9.23 -22.35 7.06
N THR A 285 -8.91 -22.96 8.21
CA THR A 285 -9.39 -24.30 8.55
C THR A 285 -10.68 -24.30 9.36
N HIS A 286 -10.92 -23.26 10.14
CA HIS A 286 -11.97 -23.28 11.15
C HIS A 286 -13.00 -22.16 11.00
N SER A 287 -13.12 -21.45 9.86
CA SER A 287 -14.13 -20.40 9.68
C SER A 287 -15.55 -20.96 9.41
N HIS A 288 -16.07 -21.76 10.35
CA HIS A 288 -17.41 -22.31 10.27
C HIS A 288 -18.44 -21.20 10.53
N GLY A 289 -19.09 -20.71 9.48
CA GLY A 289 -20.14 -19.67 9.59
C GLY A 289 -19.76 -18.28 9.08
N CYS A 290 -18.60 -18.14 8.44
CA CYS A 290 -18.23 -16.97 7.65
C CYS A 290 -17.58 -17.43 6.34
N LYS A 291 -18.39 -17.53 5.28
CA LYS A 291 -17.92 -18.02 3.97
C LYS A 291 -16.91 -17.07 3.35
N LEU A 292 -17.09 -15.77 3.59
CA LEU A 292 -16.16 -14.74 3.17
C LEU A 292 -14.72 -15.05 3.62
N MET A 293 -14.49 -15.52 4.86
CA MET A 293 -13.14 -15.84 5.33
C MET A 293 -12.48 -16.93 4.47
N LEU A 294 -13.22 -17.97 4.08
CA LEU A 294 -12.69 -19.02 3.22
C LEU A 294 -12.33 -18.48 1.83
N ASP A 295 -13.20 -17.64 1.26
CA ASP A 295 -12.98 -17.04 -0.06
C ASP A 295 -11.78 -16.08 -0.07
N ILE A 296 -11.68 -15.20 0.94
CA ILE A 296 -10.62 -14.18 0.98
C ILE A 296 -9.25 -14.78 1.27
N TRP A 297 -9.15 -16.00 1.81
CA TRP A 297 -7.88 -16.68 2.09
C TRP A 297 -7.56 -17.84 1.13
N ALA A 298 -8.43 -18.10 0.13
CA ALA A 298 -8.29 -19.22 -0.80
C ALA A 298 -7.00 -19.18 -1.63
N ASP A 299 -6.51 -17.98 -1.97
CA ASP A 299 -5.27 -17.77 -2.74
C ASP A 299 -4.01 -17.64 -1.86
N TYR A 300 -4.16 -17.63 -0.52
CA TYR A 300 -3.02 -17.54 0.39
C TYR A 300 -2.47 -18.92 0.69
N GLN A 301 -1.17 -19.11 0.46
CA GLN A 301 -0.47 -20.33 0.81
C GLN A 301 0.47 -20.06 2.00
N THR A 302 0.23 -20.74 3.12
CA THR A 302 1.12 -20.63 4.28
C THR A 302 2.47 -21.30 3.99
N GLN A 303 3.51 -20.93 4.72
CA GLN A 303 4.83 -21.56 4.60
C GLN A 303 4.79 -23.06 4.89
N GLU A 304 3.87 -23.53 5.76
CA GLU A 304 3.68 -24.95 6.06
C GLU A 304 3.06 -25.68 4.85
N GLU A 305 1.98 -25.15 4.29
CA GLU A 305 1.34 -25.69 3.09
C GLU A 305 2.31 -25.73 1.89
N ALA A 306 3.13 -24.68 1.72
CA ALA A 306 4.16 -24.63 0.68
C ALA A 306 5.26 -25.67 0.90
N ALA A 307 5.67 -25.90 2.15
CA ALA A 307 6.69 -26.90 2.47
C ALA A 307 6.18 -28.34 2.29
N GLU A 308 4.90 -28.60 2.57
CA GLU A 308 4.27 -29.89 2.34
C GLU A 308 4.09 -30.20 0.86
N ALA A 309 3.60 -29.23 0.07
CA ALA A 309 3.47 -29.36 -1.38
C ALA A 309 4.81 -29.62 -2.07
N ALA A 310 5.91 -29.05 -1.54
CA ALA A 310 7.26 -29.31 -2.03
C ALA A 310 7.76 -30.74 -1.74
N LYS A 311 7.26 -31.40 -0.68
CA LYS A 311 7.62 -32.78 -0.32
C LYS A 311 6.82 -33.82 -1.11
N SER A 312 5.61 -33.49 -1.58
CA SER A 312 4.71 -34.44 -2.26
C SER A 312 4.98 -34.65 -3.76
N GLY A 313 6.05 -34.08 -4.32
CA GLY A 313 6.56 -34.42 -5.67
C GLY A 313 5.63 -34.16 -6.88
N GLY A 314 4.43 -33.62 -6.67
CA GLY A 314 3.45 -33.37 -7.72
C GLY A 314 3.43 -31.90 -8.15
N GLY A 315 4.09 -31.56 -9.25
CA GLY A 315 3.86 -30.27 -9.90
C GLY A 315 4.95 -29.77 -10.84
N GLY A 316 5.07 -30.38 -12.02
CA GLY A 316 5.74 -29.80 -13.20
C GLY A 316 4.95 -28.62 -13.79
N GLY A 317 4.68 -27.59 -12.98
CA GLY A 317 4.16 -26.30 -13.41
C GLY A 317 5.27 -25.26 -13.35
N LYS A 318 5.47 -24.51 -14.44
CA LYS A 318 6.43 -23.40 -14.61
C LYS A 318 6.85 -22.75 -13.29
N LYS A 319 8.17 -22.73 -13.02
CA LYS A 319 8.83 -21.79 -12.10
C LYS A 319 8.48 -20.34 -12.48
N LYS A 320 7.31 -19.84 -12.06
CA LYS A 320 7.18 -18.48 -11.51
C LYS A 320 7.62 -18.66 -10.06
N GLY A 321 8.88 -18.48 -9.67
CA GLY A 321 9.73 -17.32 -9.88
C GLY A 321 9.94 -16.72 -8.49
N LYS A 322 11.05 -17.11 -7.83
CA LYS A 322 11.41 -16.82 -6.41
C LYS A 322 10.38 -17.32 -5.39
N SER A 323 10.83 -17.74 -4.22
CA SER A 323 9.95 -18.14 -3.11
C SER A 323 8.92 -17.05 -2.84
N SER A 324 7.63 -17.38 -2.77
CA SER A 324 6.59 -16.44 -2.30
C SER A 324 6.86 -15.90 -0.89
N SER A 325 7.80 -16.51 -0.16
CA SER A 325 8.21 -16.14 1.19
C SER A 325 8.99 -14.83 1.32
N PHE A 326 9.22 -14.08 0.24
CA PHE A 326 9.89 -12.77 0.31
C PHE A 326 9.34 -11.77 -0.72
N MET A 327 8.02 -11.78 -0.93
CA MET A 327 7.35 -10.71 -1.67
C MET A 327 7.17 -9.52 -0.73
N THR A 328 7.86 -8.41 -1.00
CA THR A 328 7.71 -7.16 -0.26
C THR A 328 6.53 -6.35 -0.81
N VAL A 329 5.96 -5.48 0.03
CA VAL A 329 4.88 -4.55 -0.36
C VAL A 329 5.30 -3.71 -1.57
N SER A 330 6.55 -3.26 -1.59
CA SER A 330 7.14 -2.54 -2.71
C SER A 330 7.05 -3.26 -4.06
N MET A 331 7.24 -4.59 -4.10
CA MET A 331 7.16 -5.35 -5.35
C MET A 331 5.74 -5.31 -5.92
N ILE A 332 4.75 -5.47 -5.04
CA ILE A 332 3.32 -5.43 -5.40
C ILE A 332 2.97 -4.02 -5.92
N TYR A 333 3.39 -2.97 -5.21
CA TYR A 333 3.10 -1.60 -5.60
C TYR A 333 3.78 -1.19 -6.91
N ARG A 334 5.02 -1.62 -7.16
CA ARG A 334 5.71 -1.40 -8.45
C ARG A 334 4.98 -2.07 -9.61
N GLU A 335 4.58 -3.33 -9.44
CA GLU A 335 3.85 -4.06 -10.48
C GLU A 335 2.52 -3.38 -10.79
N SER A 336 1.75 -3.01 -9.75
CA SER A 336 0.49 -2.29 -9.90
C SER A 336 0.68 -0.94 -10.62
N LEU A 337 1.67 -0.14 -10.21
CA LEU A 337 1.97 1.16 -10.81
C LEU A 337 2.41 1.02 -12.27
N ASN A 338 3.24 0.04 -12.59
CA ASN A 338 3.63 -0.22 -13.98
C ASN A 338 2.44 -0.60 -14.86
N ASN A 339 1.54 -1.45 -14.36
CA ASN A 339 0.32 -1.81 -15.06
C ASN A 339 -0.58 -0.59 -15.31
N LEU A 340 -0.73 0.28 -14.30
CA LEU A 340 -1.46 1.54 -14.44
C LEU A 340 -0.84 2.43 -15.51
N MET A 341 0.46 2.70 -15.44
CA MET A 341 1.14 3.58 -16.41
C MET A 341 1.04 3.03 -17.83
N ASN A 342 1.23 1.71 -18.01
CA ASN A 342 1.07 1.07 -19.31
C ASN A 342 -0.34 1.25 -19.89
N MET A 343 -1.38 1.19 -19.04
CA MET A 343 -2.75 1.43 -19.46
C MET A 343 -2.94 2.90 -19.88
N LEU A 344 -2.41 3.86 -19.11
CA LEU A 344 -2.53 5.29 -19.42
C LEU A 344 -1.86 5.65 -20.75
N TYR A 345 -0.66 5.15 -21.03
CA TYR A 345 0.06 5.38 -22.29
C TYR A 345 -0.67 4.81 -23.53
N GLN A 346 -1.64 3.91 -23.35
CA GLN A 346 -2.46 3.35 -24.44
C GLN A 346 -3.78 4.10 -24.64
N THR A 347 -4.03 5.17 -23.87
CA THR A 347 -5.28 5.94 -23.91
C THR A 347 -5.03 7.39 -24.28
N HIS A 348 -6.10 8.09 -24.68
CA HIS A 348 -6.08 9.54 -24.82
C HIS A 348 -6.54 10.17 -23.48
N PRO A 349 -5.65 10.83 -22.73
CA PRO A 349 -5.94 11.36 -21.42
C PRO A 349 -6.68 12.70 -21.48
N HIS A 350 -7.55 12.91 -20.48
CA HIS A 350 -8.16 14.19 -20.17
C HIS A 350 -7.91 14.49 -18.69
N PHE A 351 -7.57 15.74 -18.37
CA PHE A 351 -7.14 16.11 -17.03
C PHE A 351 -8.13 17.10 -16.37
N ILE A 352 -8.42 16.86 -15.08
CA ILE A 352 -9.19 17.76 -14.22
C ILE A 352 -8.37 17.99 -12.96
N ARG A 353 -7.97 19.24 -12.69
CA ARG A 353 -7.24 19.61 -11.47
C ARG A 353 -8.18 20.25 -10.46
N CYS A 354 -8.49 19.52 -9.40
CA CYS A 354 -9.30 20.00 -8.29
C CYS A 354 -8.44 20.81 -7.31
N ILE A 355 -8.91 21.98 -6.89
CA ILE A 355 -8.23 22.84 -5.92
C ILE A 355 -9.05 22.94 -4.64
N ILE A 356 -8.40 22.68 -3.51
CA ILE A 356 -8.98 22.84 -2.18
C ILE A 356 -9.00 24.33 -1.84
N PRO A 357 -10.17 24.96 -1.65
CA PRO A 357 -10.24 26.39 -1.42
C PRO A 357 -9.89 26.76 0.03
N ASN A 358 -10.13 25.87 1.00
CA ASN A 358 -9.77 26.04 2.41
C ASN A 358 -9.82 24.71 3.18
N GLU A 359 -9.02 24.57 4.25
CA GLU A 359 -8.98 23.35 5.09
C GLU A 359 -10.23 23.15 5.95
N LYS A 360 -11.02 24.22 6.17
CA LYS A 360 -12.26 24.17 6.97
C LYS A 360 -13.42 23.52 6.21
N LYS A 361 -13.25 23.20 4.93
CA LYS A 361 -14.30 22.70 4.02
C LYS A 361 -15.52 23.63 3.96
N ALA A 362 -15.30 24.94 4.17
CA ALA A 362 -16.36 25.95 4.19
C ALA A 362 -16.62 26.50 2.77
N SER A 363 -17.88 26.59 2.37
CA SER A 363 -18.24 27.19 1.08
C SER A 363 -17.95 28.70 1.05
N GLY A 364 -17.48 29.21 -0.09
CA GLY A 364 -17.23 30.65 -0.32
C GLY A 364 -15.98 31.23 0.36
N LEU A 365 -15.21 30.42 1.10
CA LEU A 365 -13.95 30.84 1.72
C LEU A 365 -12.77 30.37 0.87
N ILE A 366 -11.84 31.27 0.58
CA ILE A 366 -10.58 30.96 -0.10
C ILE A 366 -9.38 31.34 0.77
N ASP A 367 -8.45 30.40 0.92
CA ASP A 367 -7.14 30.62 1.51
C ASP A 367 -6.11 30.73 0.40
N SER A 368 -5.65 31.96 0.13
CA SER A 368 -4.73 32.25 -0.97
C SER A 368 -3.39 31.52 -0.82
N ALA A 369 -2.88 31.32 0.39
CA ALA A 369 -1.60 30.64 0.61
C ALA A 369 -1.72 29.14 0.32
N LEU A 370 -2.83 28.53 0.74
CA LEU A 370 -3.14 27.13 0.45
C LEU A 370 -3.35 26.89 -1.05
N VAL A 371 -4.09 27.77 -1.72
CA VAL A 371 -4.32 27.67 -3.17
C VAL A 371 -3.02 27.85 -3.94
N LEU A 372 -2.20 28.85 -3.60
CA LEU A 372 -0.91 29.07 -4.25
C LEU A 372 0.00 27.83 -4.14
N ASN A 373 0.09 27.25 -2.94
CA ASN A 373 0.88 26.04 -2.73
C ASN A 373 0.39 24.86 -3.59
N GLN A 374 -0.93 24.68 -3.73
CA GLN A 374 -1.50 23.65 -4.61
C GLN A 374 -1.21 23.92 -6.08
N LEU A 375 -1.27 25.18 -6.53
CA LEU A 375 -0.95 25.53 -7.93
C LEU A 375 0.52 25.23 -8.25
N THR A 376 1.43 25.46 -7.31
CA THR A 376 2.83 25.02 -7.40
C THR A 376 2.93 23.49 -7.41
N CYS A 377 2.31 22.80 -6.43
CA CYS A 377 2.40 21.35 -6.28
C CYS A 377 1.69 20.55 -7.39
N ASN A 378 0.75 21.15 -8.09
CA ASN A 378 0.06 20.53 -9.23
C ASN A 378 0.75 20.86 -10.56
N GLY A 379 1.87 21.59 -10.57
CA GLY A 379 2.54 22.04 -11.79
C GLY A 379 1.71 23.00 -12.65
N VAL A 380 0.68 23.65 -12.10
CA VAL A 380 -0.16 24.59 -12.87
C VAL A 380 0.63 25.83 -13.28
N LEU A 381 1.51 26.31 -12.39
CA LEU A 381 2.32 27.48 -12.67
C LEU A 381 3.32 27.22 -13.80
N GLU A 382 3.90 26.02 -13.81
CA GLU A 382 4.75 25.55 -14.90
C GLU A 382 3.93 25.56 -16.20
N ASP A 383 2.73 24.97 -16.22
CA ASP A 383 1.85 24.95 -17.41
C ASP A 383 1.46 26.35 -17.92
N THR A 384 1.24 27.32 -17.02
CA THR A 384 0.83 28.68 -17.42
C THR A 384 1.97 29.56 -17.92
N ASP A 385 3.21 29.32 -17.47
CA ASP A 385 4.40 30.01 -18.02
C ASP A 385 4.75 29.48 -19.44
N MET A 386 4.06 28.42 -19.89
CA MET A 386 4.28 27.73 -21.17
C MET A 386 3.25 28.08 -22.26
N LEU A 387 2.23 28.90 -21.94
CA LEU A 387 1.30 29.57 -22.87
C LEU A 387 1.70 31.03 -23.07
#